data_AF-A0A523W416-F1
#
_entry.id   AF-A0A523W416-F1
#
_cell.length_a   1.000
_cell.length_b   1.000
_cell.length_c   1.000
_cell.angle_alpha   90.00
_cell.angle_beta   90.00
_cell.angle_gamma   90.00
#
_symmetry.space_group_name_H-M   'P 1'
#
loop_
_entity.id
_entity.type
_entity.pdbx_description
1 polymer ?
#
loop_
_entity_poly.entity_id
_entity_poly.type
_entity_poly.pdbx_seq_one_letter_code
_entity_poly.pdbx_strand_id
1 'polypeptide(L)'
;MVTHLENLEKILAFILKETSAEKMIDILYEKIKSTVEEHIILRDIGNFIAYFKFLLSISYIPQKLKFELKLIQAFIERTYVGFSDQIQKFRAGKLYDYLKTQLHSGVKITDKDLELLEETLKQSRKPTLEKLMEHVRTGMILKWLQGPLKDQLSKGLKDYVIFLATAYGQYEQDRIFNIEWQPYSVSKKDMTLIMREYTIFEISIIEAMQAIRKARASNPNPNKYREQFRIVLISLDNLVKMTKKGELDSVEAFKDKIIVSTALIYIQDEFVKKDTELKKLTQLFVSLYYQFRDKHYVSAKKLV
;
A
#
# COMPACT_ATOMS: atom_id res chain seq x y z
N MET A 1 -6.77 3.72 -26.53
CA MET A 1 -7.15 3.11 -25.24
C MET A 1 -5.88 2.51 -24.65
N VAL A 2 -5.48 2.92 -23.45
CA VAL A 2 -4.27 2.38 -22.79
C VAL A 2 -4.52 0.92 -22.42
N THR A 3 -3.62 0.02 -22.82
CA THR A 3 -3.75 -1.42 -22.54
C THR A 3 -3.25 -1.78 -21.13
N HIS A 4 -3.62 -2.94 -20.59
CA HIS A 4 -3.09 -3.39 -19.31
C HIS A 4 -1.57 -3.51 -19.31
N LEU A 5 -0.99 -4.04 -20.39
CA LEU A 5 0.45 -4.16 -20.56
C LEU A 5 1.16 -2.80 -20.56
N GLU A 6 0.54 -1.76 -21.15
CA GLU A 6 1.09 -0.40 -21.10
C GLU A 6 1.11 0.17 -19.68
N ASN A 7 0.08 -0.10 -18.87
CA ASN A 7 0.08 0.31 -17.46
C ASN A 7 1.12 -0.46 -16.64
N LEU A 8 1.28 -1.77 -16.86
CA LEU A 8 2.32 -2.56 -16.20
C LEU A 8 3.73 -2.05 -16.54
N GLU A 9 3.98 -1.69 -17.80
CA GLU A 9 5.25 -1.06 -18.19
C GLU A 9 5.46 0.29 -17.49
N LYS A 10 4.43 1.16 -17.46
CA LYS A 10 4.50 2.46 -16.78
C LYS A 10 4.84 2.30 -15.30
N ILE A 11 4.23 1.33 -14.63
CA ILE A 11 4.52 1.01 -13.22
C ILE A 11 5.99 0.62 -13.04
N LEU A 12 6.52 -0.30 -13.85
CA LEU A 12 7.92 -0.71 -13.72
C LEU A 12 8.91 0.43 -14.04
N ALA A 13 8.59 1.24 -15.06
CA ALA A 13 9.39 2.42 -15.40
C ALA A 13 9.41 3.46 -14.27
N PHE A 14 8.27 3.69 -13.62
CA PHE A 14 8.17 4.54 -12.44
C PHE A 14 9.07 4.03 -11.31
N ILE A 15 9.05 2.73 -11.02
CA ILE A 15 9.87 2.14 -9.95
C ILE A 15 11.37 2.33 -10.23
N LEU A 16 11.82 2.07 -11.47
CA LEU A 16 13.21 2.29 -11.85
C LEU A 16 13.65 3.76 -11.69
N LYS A 17 12.77 4.70 -12.06
CA LYS A 17 13.08 6.13 -12.01
C LYS A 17 13.10 6.67 -10.58
N GLU A 18 12.17 6.22 -9.75
CA GLU A 18 11.89 6.81 -8.44
C GLU A 18 12.44 5.98 -7.27
N THR A 19 13.30 5.01 -7.54
CA THR A 19 13.96 4.19 -6.51
C THR A 19 15.47 4.28 -6.70
N SER A 20 16.19 4.38 -5.59
CA SER A 20 17.64 4.20 -5.55
C SER A 20 18.03 3.41 -4.30
N ALA A 21 19.17 2.73 -4.35
CA ALA A 21 19.68 1.95 -3.22
C ALA A 21 19.76 2.79 -1.92
N GLU A 22 20.35 3.99 -2.03
CA GLU A 22 20.62 4.88 -0.89
C GLU A 22 19.35 5.35 -0.19
N LYS A 23 18.27 5.57 -0.95
CA LYS A 23 17.01 6.12 -0.44
C LYS A 23 15.96 5.05 -0.17
N MET A 24 16.25 3.78 -0.43
CA MET A 24 15.22 2.73 -0.45
C MET A 24 14.45 2.60 0.88
N ILE A 25 15.16 2.64 2.01
CA ILE A 25 14.54 2.55 3.34
C ILE A 25 13.77 3.83 3.68
N ASP A 26 14.30 4.99 3.28
CA ASP A 26 13.62 6.29 3.48
C ASP A 26 12.35 6.38 2.64
N ILE A 27 12.39 5.93 1.38
CA ILE A 27 11.22 5.84 0.49
C ILE A 27 10.14 4.98 1.15
N LEU A 28 10.52 3.80 1.68
CA LEU A 28 9.57 2.94 2.38
C LEU A 28 8.97 3.63 3.61
N TYR A 29 9.83 4.20 4.47
CA TYR A 29 9.39 4.85 5.70
C TYR A 29 8.44 6.01 5.40
N GLU A 30 8.85 6.97 4.57
CA GLU A 30 8.06 8.16 4.25
C GLU A 30 6.75 7.77 3.56
N LYS A 31 6.79 6.82 2.63
CA LYS A 31 5.58 6.41 1.91
C LYS A 31 4.59 5.69 2.81
N ILE A 32 5.05 4.71 3.60
CA ILE A 32 4.18 3.94 4.50
C ILE A 32 3.64 4.87 5.60
N LYS A 33 4.49 5.75 6.15
CA LYS A 33 4.08 6.75 7.13
C LYS A 33 2.99 7.66 6.58
N SER A 34 3.25 8.32 5.45
CA SER A 34 2.30 9.22 4.82
C SER A 34 0.97 8.52 4.53
N THR A 35 1.00 7.29 4.01
CA THR A 35 -0.20 6.53 3.64
C THR A 35 -1.02 6.12 4.87
N VAL A 36 -0.36 5.63 5.92
CA VAL A 36 -1.02 5.24 7.17
C VAL A 36 -1.59 6.47 7.89
N GLU A 37 -0.83 7.57 7.97
CA GLU A 37 -1.30 8.82 8.58
C GLU A 37 -2.49 9.40 7.81
N GLU A 38 -2.44 9.39 6.46
CA GLU A 38 -3.55 9.77 5.59
C GLU A 38 -4.78 8.88 5.84
N HIS A 39 -4.60 7.56 5.92
CA HIS A 39 -5.70 6.64 6.23
C HIS A 39 -6.36 6.97 7.58
N ILE A 40 -5.55 7.21 8.63
CA ILE A 40 -6.05 7.53 9.97
C ILE A 40 -6.87 8.83 9.95
N ILE A 41 -6.36 9.90 9.32
CA ILE A 41 -7.08 11.18 9.24
C ILE A 41 -8.36 11.07 8.40
N LEU A 42 -8.34 10.36 7.27
CA LEU A 42 -9.53 10.15 6.43
C LEU A 42 -10.59 9.31 7.16
N ARG A 43 -10.18 8.36 8.01
CA ARG A 43 -11.12 7.65 8.89
C ARG A 43 -11.70 8.58 9.95
N ASP A 44 -10.87 9.42 10.58
CA ASP A 44 -11.33 10.39 11.58
C ASP A 44 -12.37 11.34 11.02
N ILE A 45 -12.16 11.84 9.80
CA ILE A 45 -13.12 12.68 9.09
C ILE A 45 -14.43 11.91 8.84
N GLY A 46 -14.35 10.64 8.39
CA GLY A 46 -15.53 9.80 8.21
C GLY A 46 -16.34 9.61 9.50
N ASN A 47 -15.65 9.32 10.61
CA ASN A 47 -16.26 9.18 11.93
C ASN A 47 -16.84 10.51 12.43
N PHE A 48 -16.16 11.62 12.16
CA PHE A 48 -16.61 12.96 12.50
C PHE A 48 -17.92 13.28 11.77
N ILE A 49 -17.96 13.07 10.45
CA ILE A 49 -19.18 13.26 9.65
C ILE A 49 -20.33 12.43 10.20
N ALA A 50 -20.11 11.13 10.42
CA ALA A 50 -21.14 10.22 10.91
C ALA A 50 -21.68 10.66 12.28
N TYR A 51 -20.79 11.04 13.18
CA TYR A 51 -21.13 11.50 14.53
C TYR A 51 -21.94 12.80 14.49
N PHE A 52 -21.53 13.80 13.69
CA PHE A 52 -22.24 15.07 13.64
C PHE A 52 -23.58 14.98 12.88
N LYS A 53 -23.69 14.14 11.84
CA LYS A 53 -24.99 13.84 11.21
C LYS A 53 -25.96 13.23 12.21
N PHE A 54 -25.49 12.30 13.05
CA PHE A 54 -26.30 11.73 14.12
C PHE A 54 -26.74 12.81 15.12
N LEU A 55 -25.83 13.65 15.60
CA LEU A 55 -26.19 14.72 16.54
C LEU A 55 -27.18 15.74 15.97
N LEU A 56 -27.02 16.13 14.69
CA LEU A 56 -27.92 17.07 14.02
C LEU A 56 -29.32 16.50 13.80
N SER A 57 -29.47 15.17 13.78
CA SER A 57 -30.77 14.51 13.64
C SER A 57 -31.62 14.47 14.93
N ILE A 58 -31.04 14.84 16.08
CA ILE A 58 -31.71 14.76 17.39
C ILE A 58 -32.40 16.10 17.73
N SER A 59 -33.63 16.07 18.26
CA SER A 59 -34.48 17.25 18.49
C SER A 59 -33.93 18.26 19.52
N TYR A 60 -33.09 17.81 20.46
CA TYR A 60 -32.42 18.64 21.47
C TYR A 60 -30.91 18.71 21.20
N ILE A 61 -30.52 19.50 20.21
CA ILE A 61 -29.11 19.70 19.87
C ILE A 61 -28.48 20.62 20.92
N PRO A 62 -27.35 20.25 21.56
CA PRO A 62 -26.58 21.17 22.37
C PRO A 62 -26.17 22.38 21.52
N GLN A 63 -26.38 23.61 22.00
CA GLN A 63 -26.02 24.86 21.30
C GLN A 63 -24.51 24.98 20.94
N LYS A 64 -23.67 23.99 21.29
CA LYS A 64 -22.21 23.94 21.13
C LYS A 64 -21.76 23.02 19.99
N LEU A 65 -22.24 23.23 18.76
CA LEU A 65 -21.64 22.64 17.55
C LEU A 65 -20.78 23.64 16.77
N LYS A 66 -20.23 24.65 17.47
CA LYS A 66 -19.28 25.59 16.87
C LYS A 66 -17.98 24.87 16.58
N PHE A 67 -17.47 25.01 15.36
CA PHE A 67 -16.20 24.43 14.96
C PHE A 67 -15.05 25.10 15.72
N GLU A 68 -14.57 24.41 16.75
CA GLU A 68 -13.50 24.83 17.65
C GLU A 68 -12.67 23.60 18.06
N LEU A 69 -11.40 23.80 18.43
CA LEU A 69 -10.53 22.70 18.87
C LEU A 69 -11.14 21.89 20.02
N LYS A 70 -11.83 22.55 20.96
CA LYS A 70 -12.50 21.88 22.10
C LYS A 70 -13.58 20.89 21.66
N LEU A 71 -14.31 21.21 20.59
CA LEU A 71 -15.31 20.32 20.02
C LEU A 71 -14.64 19.08 19.41
N ILE A 72 -13.52 19.29 18.70
CA ILE A 72 -12.73 18.21 18.12
C ILE A 72 -12.11 17.32 19.20
N GLN A 73 -11.58 17.89 20.27
CA GLN A 73 -11.05 17.16 21.43
C GLN A 73 -12.13 16.27 22.05
N ALA A 74 -13.31 16.83 22.34
CA ALA A 74 -14.43 16.06 22.90
C ALA A 74 -14.89 14.92 21.97
N PHE A 75 -14.85 15.12 20.65
CA PHE A 75 -15.13 14.07 19.67
C PHE A 75 -14.09 12.95 19.71
N ILE A 76 -12.79 13.28 19.71
CA ILE A 76 -11.70 12.30 19.74
C ILE A 76 -11.71 11.49 21.04
N GLU A 77 -11.90 12.15 22.19
CA GLU A 77 -12.00 11.50 23.51
C GLU A 77 -13.13 10.47 23.56
N ARG A 78 -14.28 10.79 22.96
CA ARG A 78 -15.44 9.88 22.89
C ARG A 78 -15.23 8.72 21.92
N THR A 79 -14.52 8.96 20.82
CA THR A 79 -14.36 7.97 19.74
C THR A 79 -13.24 6.97 20.04
N TYR A 80 -12.18 7.40 20.72
CA TYR A 80 -10.96 6.61 20.93
C TYR A 80 -10.67 6.40 22.43
N VAL A 81 -11.64 5.77 23.10
CA VAL A 81 -11.53 5.38 24.51
C VAL A 81 -10.37 4.40 24.69
N GLY A 82 -9.48 4.68 25.64
CA GLY A 82 -8.31 3.85 25.95
C GLY A 82 -7.00 4.34 25.32
N PHE A 83 -7.02 5.37 24.47
CA PHE A 83 -5.79 6.06 24.06
C PHE A 83 -5.30 6.98 25.18
N SER A 84 -3.98 7.21 25.25
CA SER A 84 -3.42 8.17 26.21
C SER A 84 -3.82 9.60 25.84
N ASP A 85 -3.91 10.48 26.85
CA ASP A 85 -4.22 11.90 26.66
C ASP A 85 -3.32 12.58 25.62
N GLN A 86 -2.04 12.19 25.57
CA GLN A 86 -1.08 12.74 24.61
C GLN A 86 -1.46 12.37 23.17
N ILE A 87 -1.83 11.10 22.93
CA ILE A 87 -2.25 10.64 21.59
C ILE A 87 -3.59 11.29 21.21
N GLN A 88 -4.54 11.36 22.13
CA GLN A 88 -5.83 12.00 21.89
C GLN A 88 -5.66 13.50 21.55
N LYS A 89 -4.83 14.23 22.29
CA LYS A 89 -4.51 15.64 22.00
C LYS A 89 -3.83 15.81 20.64
N PHE A 90 -2.85 14.97 20.32
CA PHE A 90 -2.16 15.00 19.03
C PHE A 90 -3.14 14.77 17.88
N ARG A 91 -3.99 13.75 17.98
CA ARG A 91 -4.99 13.40 16.96
C ARG A 91 -6.05 14.48 16.81
N ALA A 92 -6.52 15.05 17.91
CA ALA A 92 -7.45 16.19 17.87
C ALA A 92 -6.84 17.42 17.18
N GLY A 93 -5.56 17.71 17.45
CA GLY A 93 -4.83 18.78 16.77
C GLY A 93 -4.76 18.53 15.26
N LYS A 94 -4.35 17.32 14.84
CA LYS A 94 -4.29 16.93 13.42
C LYS A 94 -5.65 17.03 12.72
N LEU A 95 -6.71 16.54 13.36
CA LEU A 95 -8.06 16.61 12.81
C LEU A 95 -8.56 18.06 12.70
N TYR A 96 -8.33 18.88 13.72
CA TYR A 96 -8.67 20.30 13.69
C TYR A 96 -7.91 21.03 12.58
N ASP A 97 -6.61 20.79 12.45
CA ASP A 97 -5.77 21.41 11.41
C ASP A 97 -6.19 21.01 10.00
N TYR A 98 -6.67 19.79 9.80
CA TYR A 98 -7.26 19.38 8.54
C TYR A 98 -8.60 20.09 8.31
N LEU A 99 -9.53 19.99 9.26
CA LEU A 99 -10.90 20.48 9.10
C LEU A 99 -10.97 22.00 8.96
N LYS A 100 -10.07 22.77 9.59
CA LYS A 100 -10.05 24.24 9.50
C LYS A 100 -9.75 24.78 8.10
N THR A 101 -9.25 23.94 7.20
CA THR A 101 -9.06 24.30 5.79
C THR A 101 -10.37 24.31 5.00
N GLN A 102 -11.38 23.60 5.51
CA GLN A 102 -12.70 23.44 4.90
C GLN A 102 -13.81 24.14 5.72
N LEU A 103 -13.61 24.26 7.04
CA LEU A 103 -14.58 24.80 7.99
C LEU A 103 -14.07 26.09 8.64
N HIS A 104 -14.98 27.04 8.87
CA HIS A 104 -14.65 28.32 9.48
C HIS A 104 -14.71 28.23 11.02
N SER A 105 -13.62 28.61 11.70
CA SER A 105 -13.54 28.58 13.17
C SER A 105 -14.61 29.48 13.82
N GLY A 106 -15.24 28.99 14.88
CA GLY A 106 -16.31 29.68 15.60
C GLY A 106 -17.69 29.65 14.90
N VAL A 107 -17.77 29.11 13.68
CA VAL A 107 -19.03 28.93 12.93
C VAL A 107 -19.67 27.60 13.31
N LYS A 108 -21.00 27.57 13.38
CA LYS A 108 -21.76 26.35 13.65
C LYS A 108 -21.65 25.40 12.46
N ILE A 109 -21.32 24.13 12.72
CA ILE A 109 -21.31 23.08 11.70
C ILE A 109 -22.73 22.82 11.22
N THR A 110 -22.92 22.83 9.90
CA THR A 110 -24.20 22.62 9.21
C THR A 110 -24.19 21.33 8.39
N ASP A 111 -25.35 20.89 7.91
CA ASP A 111 -25.42 19.73 7.00
C ASP A 111 -24.63 19.95 5.71
N LYS A 112 -24.62 21.18 5.18
CA LYS A 112 -23.84 21.54 3.98
C LYS A 112 -22.34 21.39 4.21
N ASP A 113 -21.85 21.74 5.39
CA ASP A 113 -20.45 21.54 5.76
C ASP A 113 -20.09 20.05 5.78
N LEU A 114 -21.00 19.22 6.30
CA LEU A 114 -20.80 17.77 6.33
C LEU A 114 -20.84 17.15 4.92
N GLU A 115 -21.72 17.63 4.05
CA GLU A 115 -21.78 17.22 2.63
C GLU A 115 -20.48 17.57 1.89
N LEU A 116 -19.92 18.76 2.10
CA LEU A 116 -18.63 19.17 1.52
C LEU A 116 -17.48 18.26 1.98
N LEU A 117 -17.45 17.92 3.28
CA LEU A 117 -16.46 16.99 3.82
C LEU A 117 -16.62 15.58 3.27
N GLU A 118 -17.85 15.10 3.06
CA GLU A 118 -18.11 13.80 2.42
C GLU A 118 -17.61 13.76 0.97
N GLU A 119 -17.84 14.84 0.21
CA GLU A 119 -17.35 14.93 -1.16
C GLU A 119 -15.82 14.98 -1.20
N THR A 120 -15.19 15.77 -0.32
CA THR A 120 -13.74 15.80 -0.17
C THR A 120 -13.18 14.42 0.16
N LEU A 121 -13.80 13.71 1.12
CA LEU A 121 -13.41 12.36 1.50
C LEU A 121 -13.51 11.37 0.34
N LYS A 122 -14.58 11.44 -0.46
CA LYS A 122 -14.75 10.62 -1.67
C LYS A 122 -13.64 10.89 -2.69
N GLN A 123 -13.29 12.16 -2.92
CA GLN A 123 -12.22 12.51 -3.85
C GLN A 123 -10.84 12.06 -3.31
N SER A 124 -10.55 12.27 -2.03
CA SER A 124 -9.31 11.81 -1.40
C SER A 124 -9.14 10.30 -1.45
N ARG A 125 -10.22 9.52 -1.38
CA ARG A 125 -10.17 8.05 -1.49
C ARG A 125 -10.15 7.52 -2.92
N LYS A 126 -10.37 8.38 -3.92
CA LYS A 126 -10.45 7.94 -5.31
C LYS A 126 -9.14 7.24 -5.71
N PRO A 127 -9.23 6.04 -6.33
CA PRO A 127 -8.06 5.34 -6.82
C PRO A 127 -7.50 6.06 -8.06
N THR A 128 -6.18 6.14 -8.14
CA THR A 128 -5.46 6.74 -9.27
C THR A 128 -4.30 5.85 -9.68
N LEU A 129 -3.87 5.94 -10.94
CA LEU A 129 -2.70 5.21 -11.41
C LEU A 129 -1.45 5.57 -10.58
N GLU A 130 -1.33 6.82 -10.13
CA GLU A 130 -0.24 7.27 -9.27
C GLU A 130 -0.22 6.55 -7.93
N LYS A 131 -1.36 6.47 -7.23
CA LYS A 131 -1.48 5.71 -5.97
C LYS A 131 -1.16 4.23 -6.18
N LEU A 132 -1.58 3.66 -7.31
CA LEU A 132 -1.27 2.29 -7.67
C LEU A 132 0.21 2.05 -7.96
N MET A 133 0.87 2.93 -8.72
CA MET A 133 2.31 2.87 -8.97
C MET A 133 3.11 2.91 -7.65
N GLU A 134 2.70 3.80 -6.75
CA GLU A 134 3.24 3.92 -5.41
C GLU A 134 3.04 2.66 -4.56
N HIS A 135 1.84 2.07 -4.57
CA HIS A 135 1.54 0.80 -3.90
C HIS A 135 2.47 -0.30 -4.44
N VAL A 136 2.57 -0.46 -5.75
CA VAL A 136 3.44 -1.49 -6.36
C VAL A 136 4.91 -1.25 -5.96
N ARG A 137 5.39 -0.01 -5.96
CA ARG A 137 6.75 0.32 -5.51
C ARG A 137 7.00 -0.15 -4.08
N THR A 138 6.13 0.22 -3.14
CA THR A 138 6.23 -0.21 -1.73
C THR A 138 6.21 -1.74 -1.63
N GLY A 139 5.28 -2.41 -2.30
CA GLY A 139 5.18 -3.87 -2.31
C GLY A 139 6.42 -4.55 -2.87
N MET A 140 7.00 -4.02 -3.94
CA MET A 140 8.21 -4.57 -4.57
C MET A 140 9.45 -4.40 -3.70
N ILE A 141 9.64 -3.23 -3.10
CA ILE A 141 10.76 -3.00 -2.19
C ILE A 141 10.64 -3.92 -0.96
N LEU A 142 9.46 -4.00 -0.34
CA LEU A 142 9.23 -4.88 0.81
C LEU A 142 9.49 -6.35 0.46
N LYS A 143 9.05 -6.80 -0.72
CA LYS A 143 9.27 -8.17 -1.18
C LYS A 143 10.74 -8.48 -1.42
N TRP A 144 11.52 -7.50 -1.90
CA TRP A 144 12.95 -7.68 -2.10
C TRP A 144 13.71 -7.76 -0.77
N LEU A 145 13.43 -6.84 0.15
CA LEU A 145 14.06 -6.81 1.48
C LEU A 145 13.67 -8.01 2.37
N GLN A 146 12.44 -8.50 2.25
CA GLN A 146 11.94 -9.65 3.02
C GLN A 146 12.10 -11.01 2.31
N GLY A 147 12.52 -11.01 1.05
CA GLY A 147 12.82 -12.21 0.29
C GLY A 147 14.34 -12.41 0.15
N PRO A 148 14.95 -12.19 -1.03
CA PRO A 148 16.36 -12.52 -1.30
C PRO A 148 17.37 -11.92 -0.32
N LEU A 149 17.09 -10.75 0.25
CA LEU A 149 18.01 -10.09 1.18
C LEU A 149 17.82 -10.46 2.64
N LYS A 150 16.66 -11.01 3.01
CA LYS A 150 16.23 -11.11 4.40
C LYS A 150 17.29 -11.75 5.29
N ASP A 151 17.93 -12.82 4.84
CA ASP A 151 18.89 -13.55 5.67
C ASP A 151 20.23 -12.83 5.83
N GLN A 152 20.56 -11.95 4.89
CA GLN A 152 21.83 -11.20 4.85
C GLN A 152 21.80 -9.88 5.64
N LEU A 153 20.61 -9.29 5.85
CA LEU A 153 20.46 -8.03 6.59
C LEU A 153 20.85 -8.18 8.07
N SER A 154 21.21 -7.09 8.74
CA SER A 154 21.35 -7.08 10.20
C SER A 154 20.00 -7.27 10.90
N LYS A 155 20.01 -7.77 12.15
CA LYS A 155 18.77 -7.95 12.92
C LYS A 155 17.98 -6.64 13.05
N GLY A 156 18.66 -5.52 13.32
CA GLY A 156 18.00 -4.22 13.47
C GLY A 156 17.24 -3.78 12.22
N LEU A 157 17.85 -3.96 11.03
CA LEU A 157 17.19 -3.59 9.78
C LEU A 157 16.05 -4.56 9.44
N LYS A 158 16.22 -5.88 9.71
CA LYS A 158 15.13 -6.85 9.55
C LYS A 158 13.92 -6.47 10.39
N ASP A 159 14.13 -6.20 11.68
CA ASP A 159 13.06 -5.86 12.62
C ASP A 159 12.37 -4.56 12.19
N TYR A 160 13.13 -3.56 11.69
CA TYR A 160 12.56 -2.33 11.16
C TYR A 160 11.74 -2.52 9.88
N VAL A 161 12.23 -3.31 8.92
CA VAL A 161 11.47 -3.65 7.70
C VAL A 161 10.21 -4.43 8.05
N ILE A 162 10.25 -5.34 9.04
CA ILE A 162 9.07 -6.07 9.54
C ILE A 162 8.07 -5.09 10.18
N PHE A 163 8.53 -4.12 10.97
CA PHE A 163 7.68 -3.08 11.52
C PHE A 163 6.95 -2.30 10.41
N LEU A 164 7.69 -1.82 9.40
CA LEU A 164 7.11 -1.12 8.24
C LEU A 164 6.11 -2.00 7.47
N ALA A 165 6.46 -3.26 7.22
CA ALA A 165 5.58 -4.21 6.54
C ALA A 165 4.29 -4.49 7.34
N THR A 166 4.41 -4.59 8.66
CA THR A 166 3.27 -4.81 9.57
C THR A 166 2.35 -3.60 9.59
N ALA A 167 2.91 -2.40 9.71
CA ALA A 167 2.19 -1.14 9.61
C ALA A 167 1.40 -1.05 8.29
N TYR A 168 2.08 -1.30 7.18
CA TYR A 168 1.47 -1.27 5.85
C TYR A 168 0.38 -2.33 5.68
N GLY A 169 0.64 -3.57 6.11
CA GLY A 169 -0.34 -4.66 6.03
C GLY A 169 -1.57 -4.45 6.91
N GLN A 170 -1.43 -3.81 8.07
CA GLN A 170 -2.56 -3.43 8.92
C GLN A 170 -3.39 -2.29 8.31
N TYR A 171 -2.73 -1.34 7.62
CA TYR A 171 -3.40 -0.31 6.83
C TYR A 171 -4.25 -0.91 5.70
N GLU A 172 -3.68 -1.83 4.92
CA GLU A 172 -4.39 -2.52 3.81
C GLU A 172 -5.62 -3.32 4.28
N GLN A 173 -5.73 -3.60 5.58
CA GLN A 173 -6.86 -4.30 6.20
C GLN A 173 -7.82 -3.38 6.97
N ASP A 174 -7.62 -2.05 6.90
CA ASP A 174 -8.35 -1.03 7.67
C ASP A 174 -8.27 -1.24 9.21
N ARG A 175 -7.21 -1.88 9.70
CA ARG A 175 -7.07 -2.27 11.13
C ARG A 175 -6.26 -1.29 11.96
N ILE A 176 -5.76 -0.22 11.37
CA ILE A 176 -4.75 0.61 12.02
C ILE A 176 -5.33 1.86 12.68
N PHE A 177 -5.19 1.96 14.00
CA PHE A 177 -5.76 3.06 14.77
C PHE A 177 -4.77 4.15 15.15
N ASN A 178 -3.50 3.77 15.31
CA ASN A 178 -2.38 4.67 15.59
C ASN A 178 -1.06 3.92 15.35
N ILE A 179 0.02 4.65 15.04
CA ILE A 179 1.39 4.13 15.04
C ILE A 179 2.30 5.15 15.72
N GLU A 180 3.23 4.66 16.53
CA GLU A 180 4.39 5.44 16.95
C GLU A 180 5.54 5.21 15.95
N TRP A 181 5.84 6.24 15.16
CA TRP A 181 6.90 6.17 14.16
C TRP A 181 8.27 6.33 14.79
N GLN A 182 9.14 5.36 14.57
CA GLN A 182 10.53 5.42 15.03
C GLN A 182 11.45 5.68 13.83
N PRO A 183 12.25 6.76 13.83
CA PRO A 183 13.27 6.94 12.82
C PRO A 183 14.32 5.83 12.96
N TYR A 184 14.81 5.31 11.83
CA TYR A 184 15.83 4.28 11.82
C TYR A 184 17.00 4.71 10.95
N SER A 185 18.21 4.64 11.51
CA SER A 185 19.44 4.91 10.75
C SER A 185 20.02 3.59 10.25
N VAL A 186 20.08 3.44 8.93
CA VAL A 186 20.63 2.24 8.30
C VAL A 186 22.14 2.18 8.56
N SER A 187 22.61 1.03 9.07
CA SER A 187 24.02 0.83 9.33
C SER A 187 24.84 0.86 8.03
N LYS A 188 26.12 1.29 8.09
CA LYS A 188 27.00 1.27 6.91
C LYS A 188 27.08 -0.11 6.25
N LYS A 189 27.13 -1.18 7.06
CA LYS A 189 27.19 -2.56 6.58
C LYS A 189 25.93 -2.93 5.79
N ASP A 190 24.76 -2.61 6.31
CA ASP A 190 23.50 -2.88 5.61
C ASP A 190 23.35 -2.01 4.36
N MET A 191 23.78 -0.75 4.41
CA MET A 191 23.75 0.14 3.25
C MET A 191 24.64 -0.40 2.11
N THR A 192 25.87 -0.85 2.42
CA THR A 192 26.75 -1.47 1.42
C THR A 192 26.13 -2.73 0.81
N LEU A 193 25.46 -3.56 1.63
CA LEU A 193 24.74 -4.74 1.16
C LEU A 193 23.58 -4.34 0.22
N ILE A 194 22.74 -3.39 0.63
CA ILE A 194 21.64 -2.88 -0.20
C ILE A 194 22.17 -2.35 -1.53
N MET A 195 23.23 -1.54 -1.52
CA MET A 195 23.83 -1.01 -2.75
C MET A 195 24.35 -2.10 -3.68
N ARG A 196 25.06 -3.11 -3.15
CA ARG A 196 25.58 -4.22 -3.95
C ARG A 196 24.45 -5.02 -4.61
N GLU A 197 23.41 -5.30 -3.85
CA GLU A 197 22.31 -6.14 -4.32
C GLU A 197 21.31 -5.36 -5.16
N TYR A 198 21.25 -4.03 -5.03
CA TYR A 198 20.34 -3.18 -5.78
C TYR A 198 20.51 -3.31 -7.29
N THR A 199 21.72 -3.55 -7.78
CA THR A 199 21.97 -3.82 -9.20
C THR A 199 21.18 -5.03 -9.70
N ILE A 200 21.05 -6.08 -8.88
CA ILE A 200 20.24 -7.27 -9.21
C ILE A 200 18.75 -6.91 -9.25
N PHE A 201 18.29 -6.11 -8.29
CA PHE A 201 16.93 -5.61 -8.25
C PHE A 201 16.59 -4.80 -9.52
N GLU A 202 17.45 -3.85 -9.89
CA GLU A 202 17.31 -3.01 -11.08
C GLU A 202 17.31 -3.84 -12.37
N ILE A 203 18.28 -4.74 -12.55
CA ILE A 203 18.35 -5.64 -13.72
C ILE A 203 17.06 -6.47 -13.83
N SER A 204 16.57 -7.02 -12.72
CA SER A 204 15.34 -7.83 -12.72
C SER A 204 14.11 -7.04 -13.16
N ILE A 205 14.02 -5.76 -12.79
CA ILE A 205 12.93 -4.87 -13.24
C ILE A 205 13.09 -4.54 -14.73
N ILE A 206 14.31 -4.25 -15.19
CA ILE A 206 14.59 -3.99 -16.61
C ILE A 206 14.19 -5.20 -17.46
N GLU A 207 14.57 -6.41 -17.04
CA GLU A 207 14.20 -7.65 -17.76
C GLU A 207 12.69 -7.90 -17.75
N ALA A 208 12.02 -7.67 -16.61
CA ALA A 208 10.55 -7.77 -16.52
C ALA A 208 9.86 -6.78 -17.47
N MET A 209 10.36 -5.54 -17.52
CA MET A 209 9.87 -4.49 -18.41
C MET A 209 10.09 -4.87 -19.88
N GLN A 210 11.25 -5.43 -20.23
CA GLN A 210 11.52 -5.93 -21.59
C GLN A 210 10.58 -7.08 -21.98
N ALA A 211 10.28 -8.00 -21.06
CA ALA A 211 9.34 -9.09 -21.30
C ALA A 211 7.91 -8.55 -21.57
N ILE A 212 7.47 -7.55 -20.80
CA ILE A 212 6.19 -6.86 -21.03
C ILE A 212 6.18 -6.12 -22.36
N ARG A 213 7.26 -5.42 -22.73
CA ARG A 213 7.39 -4.77 -24.04
C ARG A 213 7.28 -5.75 -25.20
N LYS A 214 7.95 -6.91 -25.09
CA LYS A 214 7.85 -7.98 -26.09
C LYS A 214 6.41 -8.53 -26.20
N ALA A 215 5.74 -8.75 -25.06
CA ALA A 215 4.33 -9.17 -25.04
C ALA A 215 3.38 -8.10 -25.62
N ARG A 216 3.70 -6.81 -25.46
CA ARG A 216 2.94 -5.73 -26.09
C ARG A 216 3.19 -5.67 -27.60
N ALA A 217 4.42 -5.88 -28.04
CA ALA A 217 4.80 -5.86 -29.45
C ALA A 217 4.14 -6.98 -30.29
N SER A 218 3.66 -8.06 -29.65
CA SER A 218 2.82 -9.05 -30.33
C SER A 218 1.38 -8.59 -30.58
N ASN A 219 1.06 -7.32 -30.29
CA ASN A 219 -0.24 -6.69 -30.51
C ASN A 219 -1.43 -7.53 -29.99
N PRO A 220 -1.44 -7.88 -28.68
CA PRO A 220 -2.54 -8.66 -28.12
C PRO A 220 -3.86 -7.88 -28.21
N ASN A 221 -4.96 -8.59 -28.40
CA ASN A 221 -6.27 -7.95 -28.50
C ASN A 221 -6.63 -7.23 -27.17
N PRO A 222 -6.86 -5.91 -27.19
CA PRO A 222 -7.19 -5.13 -25.98
C PRO A 222 -8.47 -5.56 -25.28
N ASN A 223 -9.36 -6.29 -25.95
CA ASN A 223 -10.61 -6.78 -25.39
C ASN A 223 -10.52 -8.22 -24.87
N LYS A 224 -9.34 -8.86 -24.94
CA LYS A 224 -9.14 -10.23 -24.46
C LYS A 224 -8.08 -10.28 -23.36
N TYR A 225 -8.54 -10.43 -22.12
CA TYR A 225 -7.66 -10.47 -20.95
C TYR A 225 -6.63 -11.60 -21.02
N ARG A 226 -7.02 -12.78 -21.54
CA ARG A 226 -6.10 -13.92 -21.71
C ARG A 226 -4.89 -13.58 -22.58
N GLU A 227 -5.08 -12.80 -23.64
CA GLU A 227 -3.99 -12.39 -24.53
C GLU A 227 -3.11 -11.35 -23.84
N GLN A 228 -3.72 -10.38 -23.15
CA GLN A 228 -2.97 -9.33 -22.43
C GLN A 228 -2.17 -9.86 -21.23
N PHE A 229 -2.68 -10.87 -20.52
CA PHE A 229 -2.03 -11.43 -19.33
C PHE A 229 -1.32 -12.77 -19.59
N ARG A 230 -1.12 -13.17 -20.84
CA ARG A 230 -0.39 -14.40 -21.18
C ARG A 230 1.01 -14.44 -20.56
N ILE A 231 1.68 -13.29 -20.47
CA ILE A 231 3.01 -13.19 -19.85
C ILE A 231 2.98 -13.55 -18.36
N VAL A 232 1.88 -13.26 -17.66
CA VAL A 232 1.71 -13.60 -16.23
C VAL A 232 1.61 -15.12 -16.05
N LEU A 233 0.86 -15.79 -16.94
CA LEU A 233 0.77 -17.26 -16.94
C LEU A 233 2.14 -17.91 -17.20
N ILE A 234 2.89 -17.40 -18.18
CA ILE A 234 4.24 -17.89 -18.49
C ILE A 234 5.15 -17.73 -17.28
N SER A 235 5.11 -16.58 -16.60
CA SER A 235 5.90 -16.35 -15.39
C SER A 235 5.48 -17.27 -14.24
N LEU A 236 4.18 -17.52 -14.05
CA LEU A 236 3.70 -18.50 -13.06
C LEU A 236 4.23 -19.91 -13.36
N ASP A 237 4.18 -20.35 -14.62
CA ASP A 237 4.71 -21.66 -15.02
C ASP A 237 6.22 -21.79 -14.79
N ASN A 238 6.97 -20.69 -14.99
CA ASN A 238 8.39 -20.64 -14.69
C ASN A 238 8.64 -20.76 -13.18
N LEU A 239 7.87 -20.06 -12.34
CA LEU A 239 7.97 -20.17 -10.88
C LEU A 239 7.68 -21.60 -10.39
N VAL A 240 6.71 -22.30 -11.00
CA VAL A 240 6.48 -23.74 -10.73
C VAL A 240 7.74 -24.55 -11.01
N LYS A 241 8.40 -24.32 -12.16
CA LYS A 241 9.62 -25.04 -12.55
C LYS A 241 10.77 -24.74 -11.59
N MET A 242 10.99 -23.48 -11.22
CA MET A 242 12.05 -23.09 -10.28
C MET A 242 11.82 -23.68 -8.88
N THR A 243 10.56 -23.76 -8.44
CA THR A 243 10.19 -24.41 -7.17
C THR A 243 10.62 -25.87 -7.15
N LYS A 244 10.38 -26.61 -8.25
CA LYS A 244 10.77 -28.02 -8.36
C LYS A 244 12.30 -28.21 -8.35
N LYS A 245 13.06 -27.18 -8.73
CA LYS A 245 14.53 -27.17 -8.73
C LYS A 245 15.16 -26.64 -7.43
N GLY A 246 14.36 -26.04 -6.54
CA GLY A 246 14.89 -25.36 -5.34
C GLY A 246 15.52 -23.99 -5.63
N GLU A 247 15.18 -23.37 -6.77
CA GLU A 247 15.78 -22.11 -7.26
C GLU A 247 14.84 -20.90 -7.13
N LEU A 248 13.88 -20.95 -6.18
CA LEU A 248 12.86 -19.92 -5.99
C LEU A 248 13.42 -18.55 -5.57
N ASP A 249 14.63 -18.52 -5.03
CA ASP A 249 15.30 -17.31 -4.54
C ASP A 249 16.39 -16.81 -5.51
N SER A 250 16.47 -17.37 -6.72
CA SER A 250 17.36 -16.89 -7.77
C SER A 250 16.91 -15.56 -8.38
N VAL A 251 17.81 -14.89 -9.08
CA VAL A 251 17.53 -13.64 -9.82
C VAL A 251 16.47 -13.87 -10.90
N GLU A 252 16.55 -14.99 -11.61
CA GLU A 252 15.61 -15.36 -12.67
C GLU A 252 14.20 -15.57 -12.10
N ALA A 253 14.09 -16.24 -10.94
CA ALA A 253 12.82 -16.37 -10.22
C ALA A 253 12.33 -15.00 -9.72
N PHE A 254 13.22 -14.09 -9.36
CA PHE A 254 12.85 -12.74 -8.91
C PHE A 254 12.19 -11.92 -10.03
N LYS A 255 12.69 -11.98 -11.27
CA LYS A 255 12.03 -11.36 -12.44
C LYS A 255 10.58 -11.85 -12.63
N ASP A 256 10.35 -13.16 -12.59
CA ASP A 256 9.00 -13.71 -12.75
C ASP A 256 8.10 -13.34 -11.56
N LYS A 257 8.67 -13.32 -10.34
CA LYS A 257 8.01 -12.78 -9.14
C LYS A 257 7.59 -11.31 -9.33
N ILE A 258 8.40 -10.47 -9.99
CA ILE A 258 8.06 -9.06 -10.30
C ILE A 258 6.86 -9.00 -11.24
N ILE A 259 6.91 -9.70 -12.39
CA ILE A 259 5.84 -9.68 -13.39
C ILE A 259 4.50 -10.07 -12.76
N VAL A 260 4.47 -11.18 -12.01
CA VAL A 260 3.25 -11.70 -11.40
C VAL A 260 2.74 -10.77 -10.28
N SER A 261 3.62 -10.28 -9.42
CA SER A 261 3.20 -9.42 -8.29
C SER A 261 2.68 -8.07 -8.76
N THR A 262 3.37 -7.44 -9.71
CA THR A 262 2.93 -6.17 -10.31
C THR A 262 1.59 -6.33 -11.02
N ALA A 263 1.41 -7.43 -11.77
CA ALA A 263 0.13 -7.71 -12.40
C ALA A 263 -0.99 -7.94 -11.38
N LEU A 264 -0.75 -8.71 -10.31
CA LEU A 264 -1.74 -8.98 -9.27
C LEU A 264 -2.16 -7.71 -8.53
N ILE A 265 -1.20 -6.91 -8.05
CA ILE A 265 -1.51 -5.63 -7.38
C ILE A 265 -2.32 -4.74 -8.33
N TYR A 266 -1.89 -4.63 -9.59
CA TYR A 266 -2.58 -3.85 -10.62
C TYR A 266 -4.03 -4.30 -10.86
N ILE A 267 -4.28 -5.58 -11.08
CA ILE A 267 -5.64 -6.08 -11.39
C ILE A 267 -6.52 -6.23 -10.15
N GLN A 268 -5.98 -6.12 -8.94
CA GLN A 268 -6.76 -6.13 -7.69
C GLN A 268 -7.18 -4.70 -7.31
N ASP A 269 -6.39 -3.70 -7.67
CA ASP A 269 -6.65 -2.29 -7.34
C ASP A 269 -7.95 -1.73 -7.94
N GLU A 270 -8.65 -0.88 -7.19
CA GLU A 270 -9.93 -0.26 -7.59
C GLU A 270 -9.83 0.65 -8.82
N PHE A 271 -8.63 1.15 -9.15
CA PHE A 271 -8.34 1.87 -10.39
C PHE A 271 -8.73 1.06 -11.62
N VAL A 272 -8.52 -0.26 -11.58
CA VAL A 272 -8.89 -1.16 -12.68
C VAL A 272 -10.34 -1.57 -12.52
N LYS A 273 -11.18 -1.19 -13.49
CA LYS A 273 -12.57 -1.65 -13.60
C LYS A 273 -12.59 -3.13 -13.98
N LYS A 274 -13.28 -3.95 -13.17
CA LYS A 274 -13.29 -5.41 -13.29
C LYS A 274 -14.64 -5.91 -13.76
N ASP A 275 -14.68 -6.53 -14.93
CA ASP A 275 -15.82 -7.32 -15.37
C ASP A 275 -15.73 -8.78 -14.87
N THR A 276 -16.68 -9.61 -15.29
CA THR A 276 -16.74 -11.03 -14.88
C THR A 276 -15.53 -11.85 -15.34
N GLU A 277 -14.97 -11.58 -16.53
CA GLU A 277 -13.82 -12.33 -17.03
C GLU A 277 -12.56 -11.96 -16.25
N LEU A 278 -12.30 -10.66 -16.06
CA LEU A 278 -11.13 -10.21 -15.30
C LEU A 278 -11.18 -10.70 -13.86
N LYS A 279 -12.36 -10.70 -13.20
CA LYS A 279 -12.52 -11.25 -11.84
C LYS A 279 -12.10 -12.72 -11.75
N LYS A 280 -12.52 -13.55 -12.72
CA LYS A 280 -12.13 -14.98 -12.77
C LYS A 280 -10.63 -15.13 -12.98
N LEU A 281 -10.04 -14.32 -13.85
CA LEU A 281 -8.60 -14.35 -14.11
C LEU A 281 -7.79 -13.92 -12.88
N THR A 282 -8.23 -12.88 -12.17
CA THR A 282 -7.62 -12.46 -10.90
C THR A 282 -7.66 -13.59 -9.87
N GLN A 283 -8.80 -14.25 -9.69
CA GLN A 283 -8.91 -15.40 -8.76
C GLN A 283 -7.95 -16.54 -9.13
N LEU A 284 -7.82 -16.85 -10.43
CA LEU A 284 -6.87 -17.84 -10.91
C LEU A 284 -5.43 -17.45 -10.57
N PHE A 285 -5.02 -16.22 -10.90
CA PHE A 285 -3.66 -15.74 -10.63
C PHE A 285 -3.34 -15.73 -9.13
N VAL A 286 -4.28 -15.29 -8.29
CA VAL A 286 -4.11 -15.33 -6.83
C VAL A 286 -3.92 -16.78 -6.35
N SER A 287 -4.75 -17.70 -6.83
CA SER A 287 -4.68 -19.12 -6.43
C SER A 287 -3.36 -19.77 -6.83
N LEU A 288 -2.86 -19.48 -8.03
CA LEU A 288 -1.58 -20.00 -8.52
C LEU A 288 -0.40 -19.35 -7.80
N TYR A 289 -0.45 -18.04 -7.59
CA TYR A 289 0.64 -17.29 -6.98
C TYR A 289 0.82 -17.58 -5.49
N TYR A 290 -0.25 -17.91 -4.75
CA TYR A 290 -0.18 -18.17 -3.32
C TYR A 290 0.82 -19.29 -2.95
N GLN A 291 1.07 -20.23 -3.87
CA GLN A 291 2.03 -21.31 -3.70
C GLN A 291 3.49 -20.86 -3.71
N PHE A 292 3.75 -19.68 -4.28
CA PHE A 292 5.08 -19.03 -4.37
C PHE A 292 5.20 -17.82 -3.45
N ARG A 293 4.16 -17.49 -2.69
CA ARG A 293 4.25 -16.52 -1.61
C ARG A 293 5.22 -17.10 -0.59
N ASP A 294 6.27 -16.36 -0.29
CA ASP A 294 7.44 -16.80 0.48
C ASP A 294 7.01 -17.76 1.61
N LYS A 295 7.53 -18.99 1.55
CA LYS A 295 7.22 -20.01 2.55
C LYS A 295 7.72 -19.51 3.90
N HIS A 296 6.82 -18.95 4.72
CA HIS A 296 7.00 -19.01 6.15
C HIS A 296 6.91 -20.48 6.53
N TYR A 297 8.05 -21.17 6.47
CA TYR A 297 8.23 -22.45 7.12
C TYR A 297 8.12 -22.16 8.62
N VAL A 298 6.90 -22.13 9.16
CA VAL A 298 6.71 -22.42 10.57
C VAL A 298 7.12 -23.88 10.67
N SER A 299 8.34 -24.13 11.14
CA SER A 299 8.77 -25.45 11.57
C SER A 299 7.94 -25.84 12.80
N ALA A 300 6.68 -26.19 12.59
CA ALA A 300 5.82 -26.87 13.56
C ALA A 300 6.26 -28.35 13.70
N LYS A 301 7.57 -28.56 13.85
CA LYS A 301 8.22 -29.84 14.18
C LYS A 301 9.42 -29.52 15.06
N LYS A 302 9.14 -29.13 16.31
CA LYS A 302 9.98 -29.27 17.51
C LYS A 302 9.20 -28.79 18.74
N LEU A 303 8.00 -29.32 18.92
CA LEU A 303 7.27 -29.34 20.19
C LEU A 303 6.53 -30.68 20.25
N VAL A 304 7.31 -31.76 20.36
CA VAL A 304 6.95 -32.99 21.06
C VAL A 304 8.18 -33.36 21.87
#